data_AF-A0A527ZBY6-F1
#
_entry.id   AF-A0A527ZBY6-F1
#
_cell.length_a   1.000
_cell.length_b   1.000
_cell.length_c   1.000
_cell.angle_alpha   90.00
_cell.angle_beta   90.00
_cell.angle_gamma   90.00
#
_symmetry.space_group_name_H-M   'P 1'
#
loop_
_entity.id
_entity.type
_entity.pdbx_description
1 polymer ?
#
loop_
_entity_poly.entity_id
_entity_poly.type
_entity_poly.pdbx_seq_one_letter_code
_entity_poly.pdbx_strand_id
1 'polypeptide(L)' 'GNDPTWHGTDHTRERIPVIGTGPGFGGDIGLRTTFADIGETVAEHLGLARGRHGTSFYATIGGHA' A
#
# COMPACT_ATOMS: atom_id res chain seq x y z
N GLY A 1 -1.03 0.19 14.73
CA GLY A 1 0.22 0.79 15.17
C GLY A 1 0.47 0.35 16.58
N ASN A 2 1.19 1.16 17.32
CA ASN A 2 1.46 0.95 18.73
C ASN A 2 1.57 2.33 19.37
N ASP A 3 0.42 2.89 19.71
CA ASP A 3 0.32 4.23 20.29
C ASP A 3 0.98 4.22 21.69
N PRO A 4 2.05 4.99 21.92
CA PRO A 4 2.76 5.01 23.20
C PRO A 4 1.94 5.66 24.33
N THR A 5 0.80 6.27 24.02
CA THR A 5 -0.16 6.82 24.99
C THR A 5 -1.32 5.86 25.27
N TRP A 6 -1.36 4.71 24.58
CA TRP A 6 -2.34 3.65 24.83
C TRP A 6 -2.13 2.99 26.19
N HIS A 7 -3.21 2.56 26.81
CA HIS A 7 -3.16 1.84 28.07
C HIS A 7 -2.87 0.35 27.82
N GLY A 8 -2.01 -0.25 28.64
CA GLY A 8 -1.58 -1.65 28.45
C GLY A 8 -0.37 -1.77 27.54
N THR A 9 -0.18 -2.94 26.94
CA THR A 9 1.05 -3.29 26.20
C THR A 9 0.79 -3.98 24.84
N ASP A 10 -0.46 -4.02 24.40
CA ASP A 10 -0.82 -4.60 23.09
C ASP A 10 -0.89 -3.52 22.00
N HIS A 11 -0.89 -3.94 20.73
CA HIS A 11 -1.00 -3.05 19.58
C HIS A 11 -2.37 -2.36 19.49
N THR A 12 -2.36 -1.17 18.88
CA THR A 12 -3.55 -0.42 18.52
C THR A 12 -3.96 -0.69 17.06
N ARG A 13 -5.27 -0.83 16.81
CA ARG A 13 -5.81 -1.03 15.47
C ARG A 13 -5.88 0.30 14.72
N GLU A 14 -4.89 0.56 13.87
CA GLU A 14 -4.74 1.82 13.14
C GLU A 14 -4.58 1.59 11.64
N ARG A 15 -4.89 2.62 10.84
CA ARG A 15 -4.47 2.70 9.44
C ARG A 15 -2.95 2.92 9.39
N ILE A 16 -2.31 2.46 8.32
CA ILE A 16 -0.88 2.68 8.08
C ILE A 16 -0.70 3.66 6.92
N PRO A 17 0.38 4.48 6.92
CA PRO A 17 0.75 5.25 5.75
C PRO A 17 1.39 4.35 4.68
N VAL A 18 1.13 4.63 3.41
CA VAL A 18 1.83 4.04 2.27
C VAL A 18 2.42 5.17 1.44
N ILE A 19 3.74 5.19 1.30
CA ILE A 19 4.49 6.22 0.58
C ILE A 19 5.49 5.51 -0.33
N GLY A 20 5.61 5.97 -1.57
CA GLY A 20 6.56 5.45 -2.55
C GLY A 20 7.17 6.57 -3.36
N THR A 21 8.33 6.30 -3.97
CA THR A 21 9.02 7.21 -4.88
C THR A 21 9.68 6.40 -5.99
N GLY A 22 9.70 6.95 -7.20
CA GLY A 22 10.32 6.34 -8.36
C GLY A 22 10.26 7.26 -9.58
N PRO A 23 11.23 7.18 -10.51
CA PRO A 23 11.19 7.97 -11.74
C PRO A 23 9.91 7.70 -12.55
N GLY A 24 9.20 8.75 -12.96
CA GLY A 24 7.97 8.64 -13.75
C GLY A 24 6.75 8.11 -12.99
N PHE A 25 6.86 7.94 -11.66
CA PHE A 25 5.77 7.54 -10.79
C PHE A 25 5.33 8.71 -9.90
N GLY A 26 4.02 8.82 -9.66
CA GLY A 26 3.45 9.86 -8.83
C GLY A 26 1.96 9.69 -8.63
N GLY A 27 1.34 10.59 -7.86
CA GLY A 27 -0.12 10.63 -7.68
C GLY A 27 -0.61 10.05 -6.35
N ASP A 28 -1.90 10.32 -6.09
CA ASP A 28 -2.61 9.83 -4.91
C ASP A 28 -3.18 8.43 -5.16
N ILE A 29 -2.88 7.51 -4.25
CA ILE A 29 -3.37 6.12 -4.29
C ILE A 29 -4.68 5.92 -3.50
N GLY A 30 -5.15 6.97 -2.82
CA GLY A 30 -6.33 6.98 -1.98
C GLY A 30 -6.25 6.04 -0.78
N LEU A 31 -7.39 5.80 -0.15
CA LEU A 31 -7.48 4.83 0.94
C LEU A 31 -7.46 3.40 0.38
N ARG A 32 -6.55 2.57 0.90
CA ARG A 32 -6.48 1.15 0.56
C ARG A 32 -7.35 0.32 1.51
N THR A 33 -8.04 -0.68 0.97
CA THR A 33 -8.97 -1.53 1.74
C THR A 33 -8.23 -2.63 2.51
N THR A 34 -7.01 -2.97 2.08
CA THR A 34 -6.22 -4.09 2.58
C THR A 34 -4.74 -3.85 2.34
N PHE A 35 -3.89 -4.40 3.20
CA PHE A 35 -2.43 -4.36 3.01
C PHE A 35 -1.98 -5.18 1.80
N ALA A 36 -2.81 -6.13 1.36
CA ALA A 36 -2.52 -6.95 0.18
C ALA A 36 -2.40 -6.11 -1.11
N ASP A 37 -3.01 -4.92 -1.17
CA ASP A 37 -2.89 -4.02 -2.33
C ASP A 37 -1.43 -3.63 -2.63
N ILE A 38 -0.58 -3.56 -1.60
CA ILE A 38 0.86 -3.31 -1.75
C ILE A 38 1.51 -4.49 -2.49
N GLY A 39 1.21 -5.72 -2.05
CA GLY A 39 1.72 -6.93 -2.68
C GLY A 39 1.25 -7.10 -4.12
N GLU A 40 -0.02 -6.85 -4.40
CA GLU A 40 -0.56 -6.90 -5.76
C GLU A 40 0.08 -5.86 -6.68
N THR A 41 0.38 -4.66 -6.16
CA THR A 41 1.08 -3.62 -6.93
C THR A 41 2.50 -4.04 -7.27
N VAL A 42 3.22 -4.68 -6.34
CA VAL A 42 4.56 -5.25 -6.60
C VAL A 42 4.48 -6.40 -7.62
N ALA A 43 3.48 -7.27 -7.50
CA ALA A 43 3.28 -8.38 -8.43
C ALA A 43 3.02 -7.88 -9.86
N GLU A 44 2.16 -6.87 -10.04
CA GLU A 44 1.90 -6.27 -11.35
C GLU A 44 3.17 -5.63 -11.94
N HIS A 45 3.90 -4.85 -11.13
CA HIS A 45 5.14 -4.21 -11.58
C HIS A 45 6.18 -5.22 -12.10
N LEU A 46 6.28 -6.39 -11.45
CA LEU A 46 7.24 -7.44 -11.80
C LEU A 46 6.71 -8.47 -12.82
N GLY A 47 5.47 -8.33 -13.30
CA GLY A 47 4.85 -9.29 -14.21
C GLY A 47 4.58 -10.67 -13.57
N LEU A 48 4.36 -10.71 -12.26
CA LEU A 48 4.05 -11.93 -11.51
C LEU A 48 2.54 -12.21 -11.49
N ALA A 49 2.18 -13.45 -11.16
CA ALA A 49 0.78 -13.83 -11.00
C ALA A 49 0.13 -13.05 -9.83
N ARG A 50 -1.12 -12.61 -10.06
CA ARG A 50 -1.95 -11.93 -9.05
C ARG A 50 -2.24 -12.85 -7.86
N GLY A 51 -2.19 -12.31 -6.65
CA GLY A 51 -2.72 -12.95 -5.47
C GLY A 51 -4.26 -12.88 -5.40
N ARG A 52 -4.79 -13.17 -4.21
CA ARG A 52 -6.24 -13.37 -3.99
C ARG A 52 -6.93 -12.28 -3.20
N HIS A 53 -6.17 -11.40 -2.54
CA HIS A 53 -6.67 -10.60 -1.42
C HIS A 53 -6.52 -9.10 -1.58
N GLY A 54 -5.95 -8.62 -2.68
CA GLY A 54 -5.75 -7.20 -2.93
C GLY A 54 -6.12 -6.77 -4.35
N THR A 55 -6.02 -5.47 -4.58
CA THR A 55 -6.13 -4.81 -5.87
C THR A 55 -4.93 -3.92 -6.05
N SER A 56 -4.17 -4.16 -7.12
CA SER A 56 -3.03 -3.33 -7.49
C SER A 56 -3.46 -1.88 -7.76
N PHE A 57 -2.59 -0.93 -7.45
CA PHE A 57 -2.70 0.48 -7.83
C PHE A 57 -1.58 0.91 -8.78
N TYR A 58 -0.87 -0.03 -9.40
CA TYR A 58 0.29 0.25 -10.26
C TYR A 58 -0.07 1.18 -11.43
N ALA A 59 -1.19 0.91 -12.11
CA ALA A 59 -1.68 1.75 -13.20
C ALA A 59 -2.07 3.18 -12.75
N THR A 60 -2.45 3.38 -11.49
CA THR A 60 -2.80 4.71 -10.93
C THR A 60 -1.56 5.59 -10.76
N ILE A 61 -0.44 4.96 -10.42
CA ILE A 61 0.81 5.67 -10.13
C ILE A 61 1.77 5.75 -11.32
N GLY A 62 1.55 4.97 -12.38
CA GLY A 62 2.34 5.00 -13.60
C GLY A 62 1.95 6.14 -14.55
N GLY A 63 2.91 6.69 -15.30
CA GLY A 63 2.64 7.65 -16.37
C GLY A 63 2.58 9.12 -15.94
N HIS A 64 3.04 9.45 -14.73
CA HIS A 64 3.18 10.84 -14.26
C HIS A 64 4.54 11.43 -14.63
N ALA A 65 5.02 11.14 -15.84
CA ALA A 65 6.28 11.66 -16.39
C ALA A 65 6.08 13.00 -17.11
#